data_AF-A0A1G7C3E7-F1
#
_entry.id   AF-A0A1G7C3E7-F1
#
_cell.length_a   1.000
_cell.length_b   1.000
_cell.length_c   1.000
_cell.angle_alpha   90.00
_cell.angle_beta   90.00
_cell.angle_gamma   90.00
#
_symmetry.space_group_name_H-M   'P 1'
#
loop_
_entity.id
_entity.type
_entity.pdbx_description
1 polymer ?
#
loop_
_entity_poly.entity_id
_entity_poly.type
_entity_poly.pdbx_seq_one_letter_code
_entity_poly.pdbx_strand_id
1 'polypeptide(L)'
;MNYPVWYLPGVGGGLLMAIIAITHVFVSHFAVGGGLYLVLTERKARRENDAQLLEFIKKHAKFFMLASMVYGGVTGVGIWFTIGLIQPDATSDLIHTFVFGWAAEWVWFLVEIVALLIYYYCFDRMDEQRHLLVGWIYFLAAWMSLFLINGIIGFMLTPGDWLENRNFWSAFFNPSFWPSLLFRCAMATLLAGVFAFFSTALISAAGFRQKMTRYTSRWCLLSLLVAGLAGFWYLQVLPGSAQQVLAISPTIQRSVIIGAFAVLSLAALVTLFTLWRPAWHNLTVALLVALSSLLVMGAFEWIREADRRPFVIYQWRYSNGIAVSDAERLDSGFLAQCRYSREREVREDNLMAAGAELFRFQCYACHTLGGINNDLRTRTASASFPGMVNYLTTMHEKRPFMPPFIGNELERQALAAFLVGELHGKPVQRTSQGEAHPGETLFAANSCDMCHEAELVFNWAQGKSLAEVDQGLATLSQIDSSMKDFAGTEAERQALAEYLLDPHRTAVAAAAFSGLQVLEEHCVLCHDAQLTLDWAVTRDAEAIRHGLLHLSQINSSMEDFAGSEAELDALVLFLAGQAHGGVQ
;
A
#
# COMPACT_ATOMS: atom_id res chain seq x y z
N MET A 1 -13.97 5.84 12.72
CA MET A 1 -14.78 5.42 11.55
C MET A 1 -16.07 6.24 11.48
N ASN A 2 -15.98 7.47 10.96
CA ASN A 2 -17.07 8.46 11.04
C ASN A 2 -17.79 8.73 9.70
N TYR A 3 -17.45 7.98 8.65
CA TYR A 3 -17.95 8.21 7.30
C TYR A 3 -18.38 6.89 6.61
N PRO A 4 -19.34 6.94 5.67
CA PRO A 4 -19.68 5.78 4.85
C PRO A 4 -18.59 5.49 3.80
N VAL A 5 -18.42 4.24 3.42
CA VAL A 5 -17.48 3.82 2.36
C VAL A 5 -18.13 3.94 0.97
N TRP A 6 -17.49 4.65 0.05
CA TRP A 6 -17.88 4.68 -1.36
C TRP A 6 -17.41 3.41 -2.08
N TYR A 7 -18.28 2.41 -2.11
CA TYR A 7 -17.94 1.04 -2.50
C TYR A 7 -18.05 0.79 -4.02
N LEU A 8 -16.91 0.67 -4.69
CA LEU A 8 -16.75 0.42 -6.13
C LEU A 8 -15.85 -0.80 -6.39
N PRO A 9 -16.29 -2.03 -6.08
CA PRO A 9 -15.42 -3.21 -5.94
C PRO A 9 -14.60 -3.59 -7.18
N GLY A 10 -15.08 -3.30 -8.39
CA GLY A 10 -14.34 -3.63 -9.64
C GLY A 10 -13.29 -2.59 -10.07
N VAL A 11 -13.34 -1.36 -9.54
CA VAL A 11 -12.43 -0.26 -9.92
C VAL A 11 -11.49 0.11 -8.77
N GLY A 12 -12.04 0.21 -7.56
CA GLY A 12 -11.34 0.64 -6.35
C GLY A 12 -11.02 2.14 -6.33
N GLY A 13 -10.99 2.73 -5.13
CA GLY A 13 -10.63 4.14 -4.96
C GLY A 13 -9.21 4.44 -5.44
N GLY A 14 -8.25 3.57 -5.17
CA GLY A 14 -6.83 3.78 -5.53
C GLY A 14 -6.59 4.05 -7.02
N LEU A 15 -7.37 3.44 -7.93
CA LEU A 15 -7.23 3.70 -9.37
C LEU A 15 -7.71 5.11 -9.75
N LEU A 16 -8.88 5.52 -9.24
CA LEU A 16 -9.41 6.86 -9.47
C LEU A 16 -8.47 7.94 -8.92
N MET A 17 -7.94 7.72 -7.70
CA MET A 17 -6.97 8.62 -7.09
C MET A 17 -5.68 8.72 -7.91
N ALA A 18 -5.13 7.60 -8.39
CA ALA A 18 -3.94 7.60 -9.24
C ALA A 18 -4.17 8.36 -10.55
N ILE A 19 -5.30 8.13 -11.24
CA ILE A 19 -5.63 8.83 -12.49
C ILE A 19 -5.73 10.34 -12.28
N ILE A 20 -6.51 10.81 -11.30
CA ILE A 20 -6.70 12.24 -11.09
C ILE A 20 -5.43 12.92 -10.56
N ALA A 21 -4.68 12.26 -9.65
CA ALA A 21 -3.45 12.82 -9.11
C ALA A 21 -2.38 12.97 -10.18
N ILE A 22 -2.06 11.91 -10.94
CA ILE A 22 -1.01 11.95 -11.95
C ILE A 22 -1.33 12.99 -13.03
N THR A 23 -2.58 13.03 -13.51
CA THR A 23 -2.99 13.97 -14.56
C THR A 23 -3.04 15.42 -14.11
N HIS A 24 -3.58 15.69 -12.92
CA HIS A 24 -3.59 17.03 -12.35
C HIS A 24 -2.17 17.52 -12.04
N VAL A 25 -1.38 16.71 -11.33
CA VAL A 25 -0.02 17.08 -10.87
C VAL A 25 0.92 17.32 -12.05
N PHE A 26 0.76 16.59 -13.16
CA PHE A 26 1.49 16.83 -14.41
C PHE A 26 1.20 18.22 -15.01
N VAL A 27 -0.05 18.70 -14.94
CA VAL A 27 -0.45 20.00 -15.48
C VAL A 27 -0.26 21.14 -14.49
N SER A 28 -0.41 20.92 -13.18
CA SER A 28 -0.13 21.95 -12.17
C SER A 28 1.37 22.27 -12.07
N HIS A 29 2.26 21.28 -12.16
CA HIS A 29 3.70 21.54 -12.29
C HIS A 29 4.04 22.29 -13.59
N PHE A 30 3.32 22.03 -14.69
CA PHE A 30 3.44 22.85 -15.90
C PHE A 30 2.95 24.29 -15.68
N ALA A 31 1.87 24.52 -14.95
CA ALA A 31 1.41 25.87 -14.59
C ALA A 31 2.51 26.65 -13.86
N VAL A 32 3.04 26.09 -12.77
CA VAL A 32 4.08 26.71 -11.94
C VAL A 32 5.35 27.01 -12.74
N GLY A 33 5.94 26.00 -13.38
CA GLY A 33 7.20 26.16 -14.11
C GLY A 33 7.03 26.93 -15.41
N GLY A 34 5.90 26.76 -16.09
CA GLY A 34 5.56 27.46 -17.34
C GLY A 34 5.37 28.95 -17.12
N GLY A 35 4.89 29.38 -15.94
CA GLY A 35 4.92 30.78 -15.52
C GLY A 35 6.32 31.38 -15.54
N LEU A 36 7.30 30.68 -14.94
CA LEU A 36 8.70 31.09 -14.97
C LEU A 36 9.27 31.09 -16.40
N TYR A 37 8.95 30.07 -17.18
CA TYR A 37 9.37 29.96 -18.57
C TYR A 37 8.84 31.11 -19.44
N LEU A 38 7.55 31.47 -19.30
CA LEU A 38 6.93 32.59 -20.02
C LEU A 38 7.67 33.90 -19.73
N VAL A 39 7.78 34.30 -18.46
CA VAL A 39 8.35 35.60 -18.08
C VAL A 39 9.85 35.70 -18.39
N LEU A 40 10.62 34.62 -18.22
CA LEU A 40 12.04 34.60 -18.57
C LEU A 40 12.28 34.57 -20.09
N THR A 41 11.46 33.84 -20.84
CA THR A 41 11.58 33.78 -22.31
C THR A 41 11.16 35.11 -22.93
N GLU A 42 10.13 35.78 -22.39
CA GLU A 42 9.74 37.13 -22.82
C GLU A 42 10.82 38.16 -22.53
N ARG A 43 11.34 38.19 -21.30
CA ARG A 43 12.46 39.07 -20.95
C ARG A 43 13.67 38.85 -21.86
N LYS A 44 13.95 37.60 -22.24
CA LYS A 44 14.98 37.25 -23.24
C LYS A 44 14.64 37.79 -24.62
N ALA A 45 13.41 37.59 -25.09
CA ALA A 45 12.95 38.03 -26.41
C ALA A 45 13.05 39.54 -26.58
N ARG A 46 12.61 40.31 -25.58
CA ARG A 46 12.69 41.78 -25.60
C ARG A 46 14.14 42.27 -25.50
N ARG A 47 14.96 41.70 -24.61
CA ARG A 47 16.40 42.01 -24.50
C ARG A 47 17.18 41.73 -25.80
N GLU A 48 16.80 40.69 -26.54
CA GLU A 48 17.45 40.31 -27.81
C GLU A 48 16.77 40.94 -29.04
N ASN A 49 15.70 41.72 -28.88
CA ASN A 49 14.83 42.24 -29.95
C ASN A 49 14.36 41.14 -30.92
N ASP A 50 14.10 39.94 -30.40
CA ASP A 50 13.72 38.76 -31.19
C ASP A 50 12.19 38.68 -31.37
N ALA A 51 11.72 39.22 -32.49
CA ALA A 51 10.31 39.20 -32.86
C ALA A 51 9.73 37.77 -33.04
N GLN A 52 10.53 36.80 -33.49
CA GLN A 52 10.08 35.41 -33.64
C GLN A 52 9.88 34.75 -32.27
N LEU A 53 10.75 35.08 -31.31
CA LEU A 53 10.60 34.63 -29.93
C LEU A 53 9.40 35.25 -29.23
N LEU A 54 9.12 36.55 -29.43
CA LEU A 54 7.88 37.19 -28.95
C LEU A 54 6.63 36.53 -29.53
N GLU A 55 6.60 36.28 -30.84
CA GLU A 55 5.46 35.60 -31.49
C GLU A 55 5.27 34.17 -30.96
N PHE A 56 6.37 33.43 -30.74
CA PHE A 56 6.33 32.11 -30.12
C PHE A 56 5.73 32.15 -28.71
N ILE A 57 6.18 33.06 -27.85
CA ILE A 57 5.69 33.17 -26.47
C ILE A 57 4.20 33.49 -26.47
N LYS A 58 3.74 34.41 -27.31
CA LYS A 58 2.32 34.76 -27.42
C LYS A 58 1.44 33.57 -27.82
N LYS A 59 1.92 32.74 -28.76
CA LYS A 59 1.24 31.48 -29.15
C LYS A 59 1.29 30.44 -28.01
N HIS A 60 2.44 30.31 -27.34
CA HIS A 60 2.62 29.40 -26.22
C HIS A 60 1.77 29.81 -25.01
N ALA A 61 1.62 31.11 -24.73
CA ALA A 61 0.78 31.65 -23.67
C ALA A 61 -0.71 31.27 -23.84
N LYS A 62 -1.21 31.23 -25.08
CA LYS A 62 -2.57 30.71 -25.36
C LYS A 62 -2.69 29.24 -24.98
N PHE A 63 -1.73 28.42 -25.40
CA PHE A 63 -1.71 26.98 -25.10
C PHE A 63 -1.58 26.72 -23.60
N PHE A 64 -0.63 27.42 -22.96
CA PHE A 64 -0.41 27.45 -21.52
C PHE A 64 -1.71 27.77 -20.79
N MET A 65 -2.37 28.89 -21.10
CA MET A 65 -3.63 29.30 -20.48
C MET A 65 -4.72 28.23 -20.60
N LEU A 66 -4.91 27.62 -21.77
CA LEU A 66 -5.93 26.58 -21.95
C LEU A 66 -5.60 25.31 -21.16
N ALA A 67 -4.33 24.92 -21.08
CA ALA A 67 -3.90 23.74 -20.32
C ALA A 67 -3.94 23.98 -18.80
N SER A 68 -3.27 25.02 -18.29
CA SER A 68 -3.17 25.27 -16.85
C SER A 68 -4.51 25.70 -16.24
N MET A 69 -5.17 26.72 -16.81
CA MET A 69 -6.37 27.30 -16.23
C MET A 69 -7.59 26.36 -16.38
N VAL A 70 -7.85 25.85 -17.60
CA VAL A 70 -9.07 25.08 -17.86
C VAL A 70 -8.90 23.63 -17.42
N TYR A 71 -7.92 22.90 -17.96
CA TYR A 71 -7.72 21.49 -17.60
C TYR A 71 -7.16 21.34 -16.17
N GLY A 72 -6.15 22.14 -15.79
CA GLY A 72 -5.63 22.15 -14.43
C GLY A 72 -6.68 22.55 -13.39
N GLY A 73 -7.49 23.59 -13.65
CA GLY A 73 -8.59 23.99 -12.77
C GLY A 73 -9.66 22.90 -12.59
N VAL A 74 -10.14 22.30 -13.68
CA VAL A 74 -11.15 21.22 -13.63
C VAL A 74 -10.60 19.99 -12.89
N THR A 75 -9.36 19.58 -13.17
CA THR A 75 -8.74 18.43 -12.49
C THR A 75 -8.43 18.70 -11.01
N GLY A 76 -8.09 19.94 -10.65
CA GLY A 76 -7.86 20.34 -9.25
C GLY A 76 -9.13 20.27 -8.41
N VAL A 77 -10.25 20.75 -8.94
CA VAL A 77 -11.58 20.53 -8.34
C VAL A 77 -11.90 19.03 -8.28
N GLY A 78 -11.53 18.27 -9.31
CA GLY A 78 -11.68 16.81 -9.35
C GLY A 78 -10.94 16.08 -8.22
N ILE A 79 -9.74 16.52 -7.83
CA ILE A 79 -9.02 15.94 -6.68
C ILE A 79 -9.83 16.09 -5.40
N TRP A 80 -10.39 17.26 -5.11
CA TRP A 80 -11.16 17.50 -3.88
C TRP A 80 -12.35 16.55 -3.72
N PHE A 81 -13.13 16.32 -4.79
CA PHE A 81 -14.19 15.31 -4.76
C PHE A 81 -13.64 13.89 -4.59
N THR A 82 -12.52 13.58 -5.26
CA THR A 82 -11.92 12.24 -5.23
C THR A 82 -11.39 11.88 -3.83
N ILE A 83 -10.63 12.76 -3.18
CA ILE A 83 -10.12 12.54 -1.82
C ILE A 83 -11.25 12.52 -0.77
N GLY A 84 -12.27 13.37 -0.94
CA GLY A 84 -13.42 13.42 -0.04
C GLY A 84 -14.29 12.17 -0.08
N LEU A 85 -14.36 11.48 -1.21
CA LEU A 85 -15.13 10.23 -1.37
C LEU A 85 -14.33 8.97 -1.02
N ILE A 86 -13.02 8.95 -1.31
CA ILE A 86 -12.17 7.76 -1.12
C ILE A 86 -11.53 7.74 0.26
N GLN A 87 -11.10 8.91 0.76
CA GLN A 87 -10.38 9.04 2.03
C GLN A 87 -10.94 10.18 2.90
N PRO A 88 -12.23 10.12 3.30
CA PRO A 88 -12.88 11.18 4.06
C PRO A 88 -12.19 11.44 5.40
N ASP A 89 -11.80 10.42 6.17
CA ASP A 89 -11.15 10.60 7.48
C ASP A 89 -9.81 11.36 7.38
N ALA A 90 -8.95 11.04 6.40
CA ALA A 90 -7.68 11.75 6.22
C ALA A 90 -7.88 13.15 5.64
N THR A 91 -8.85 13.32 4.72
CA THR A 91 -9.22 14.64 4.19
C THR A 91 -9.73 15.54 5.32
N SER A 92 -10.50 14.99 6.26
CA SER A 92 -10.97 15.69 7.45
C SER A 92 -9.80 16.14 8.34
N ASP A 93 -8.83 15.26 8.65
CA ASP A 93 -7.63 15.62 9.43
C ASP A 93 -6.83 16.77 8.77
N LEU A 94 -6.63 16.69 7.45
CA LEU A 94 -5.92 17.72 6.70
C LEU A 94 -6.66 19.05 6.69
N ILE A 95 -8.00 19.06 6.63
CA ILE A 95 -8.80 20.29 6.74
C ILE A 95 -8.65 20.88 8.15
N HIS A 96 -8.83 20.09 9.21
CA HIS A 96 -8.73 20.59 10.59
C HIS A 96 -7.32 21.09 10.92
N THR A 97 -6.28 20.52 10.30
CA THR A 97 -4.89 20.95 10.49
C THR A 97 -4.54 22.17 9.62
N PHE A 98 -5.01 22.24 8.37
CA PHE A 98 -4.53 23.20 7.37
C PHE A 98 -5.59 24.07 6.70
N VAL A 99 -6.78 24.26 7.28
CA VAL A 99 -7.87 25.07 6.68
C VAL A 99 -7.41 26.44 6.17
N PHE A 100 -6.53 27.14 6.92
CA PHE A 100 -5.98 28.43 6.51
C PHE A 100 -4.86 28.32 5.46
N GLY A 101 -4.12 27.21 5.42
CA GLY A 101 -3.15 26.92 4.36
C GLY A 101 -3.84 26.68 3.02
N TRP A 102 -4.91 25.89 3.03
CA TRP A 102 -5.79 25.70 1.87
C TRP A 102 -6.48 27.01 1.43
N ALA A 103 -7.02 27.78 2.37
CA ALA A 103 -7.62 29.08 2.04
C ALA A 103 -6.60 30.06 1.42
N ALA A 104 -5.36 30.07 1.90
CA ALA A 104 -4.28 30.85 1.31
C ALA A 104 -3.93 30.37 -0.11
N GLU A 105 -3.88 29.06 -0.35
CA GLU A 105 -3.64 28.49 -1.69
C GLU A 105 -4.72 28.95 -2.67
N TRP A 106 -5.99 28.93 -2.28
CA TRP A 106 -7.10 29.37 -3.12
C TRP A 106 -7.03 30.87 -3.47
N VAL A 107 -6.54 31.71 -2.56
CA VAL A 107 -6.28 33.14 -2.83
C VAL A 107 -5.14 33.28 -3.84
N TRP A 108 -4.04 32.53 -3.69
CA TRP A 108 -2.97 32.54 -4.69
C TRP A 108 -3.42 32.02 -6.05
N PHE A 109 -4.25 30.97 -6.10
CA PHE A 109 -4.82 30.45 -7.33
C PHE A 109 -5.76 31.47 -8.03
N LEU A 110 -6.50 32.29 -7.28
CA LEU A 110 -7.27 33.39 -7.85
C LEU A 110 -6.36 34.47 -8.45
N VAL A 111 -5.29 34.86 -7.74
CA VAL A 111 -4.29 35.83 -8.24
C VAL A 111 -3.59 35.29 -9.49
N GLU A 112 -3.26 34.00 -9.49
CA GLU A 112 -2.68 33.28 -10.62
C GLU A 112 -3.59 33.37 -11.86
N ILE A 113 -4.87 33.00 -11.75
CA ILE A 113 -5.84 33.06 -12.86
C ILE A 113 -5.99 34.50 -13.40
N VAL A 114 -6.13 35.48 -12.51
CA VAL A 114 -6.30 36.89 -12.92
C VAL A 114 -5.04 37.41 -13.63
N ALA A 115 -3.85 37.12 -13.09
CA ALA A 115 -2.59 37.51 -13.72
C ALA A 115 -2.41 36.84 -15.09
N LEU A 116 -2.76 35.57 -15.23
CA LEU A 116 -2.69 34.82 -16.49
C LEU A 116 -3.61 35.40 -17.57
N LEU A 117 -4.85 35.72 -17.21
CA LEU A 117 -5.80 36.34 -18.13
C LEU A 117 -5.31 37.72 -18.60
N ILE A 118 -4.78 38.55 -17.69
CA ILE A 118 -4.20 39.85 -18.04
C ILE A 118 -2.98 39.67 -18.95
N TYR A 119 -2.05 38.77 -18.61
CA TYR A 119 -0.86 38.46 -19.41
C TYR A 119 -1.25 38.04 -20.84
N TYR A 120 -2.19 37.11 -21.00
CA TYR A 120 -2.58 36.65 -22.32
C TYR A 120 -3.34 37.72 -23.14
N TYR A 121 -4.35 38.38 -22.55
CA TYR A 121 -5.21 39.30 -23.30
C TYR A 121 -4.62 40.70 -23.49
N CYS A 122 -3.61 41.10 -22.70
CA CYS A 122 -2.95 42.40 -22.81
C CYS A 122 -1.58 42.36 -23.49
N PHE A 123 -1.16 41.23 -24.08
CA PHE A 123 0.17 41.02 -24.66
C PHE A 123 0.65 42.12 -25.64
N ASP A 124 -0.23 42.63 -26.49
CA ASP A 124 0.07 43.76 -27.42
C ASP A 124 -0.50 45.11 -26.96
N ARG A 125 -1.17 45.15 -25.81
CA ARG A 125 -1.92 46.32 -25.30
C ARG A 125 -1.26 46.99 -24.10
N MET A 126 -0.36 46.29 -23.43
CA MET A 126 0.36 46.73 -22.25
C MET A 126 1.83 47.04 -22.59
N ASP A 127 2.42 48.00 -21.90
CA ASP A 127 3.85 48.26 -22.00
C ASP A 127 4.68 47.07 -21.47
N GLU A 128 5.91 46.94 -21.96
CA GLU A 128 6.83 45.85 -21.61
C GLU A 128 7.01 45.65 -20.10
N GLN A 129 7.19 46.74 -19.34
CA GLN A 129 7.54 46.66 -17.93
C GLN A 129 6.37 46.14 -17.11
N ARG A 130 5.16 46.66 -17.35
CA ARG A 130 3.95 46.16 -16.71
C ARG A 130 3.60 44.74 -17.16
N HIS A 131 3.81 44.40 -18.43
CA HIS A 131 3.53 43.05 -18.94
C HIS A 131 4.43 41.99 -18.28
N LEU A 132 5.75 42.26 -18.20
CA LEU A 132 6.69 41.41 -17.46
C LEU A 132 6.38 41.35 -15.96
N LEU A 133 5.94 42.45 -15.35
CA LEU A 133 5.49 42.45 -13.94
C LEU A 133 4.30 41.52 -13.72
N VAL A 134 3.29 41.53 -14.60
CA VAL A 134 2.15 40.59 -14.54
C VAL A 134 2.63 39.15 -14.69
N GLY A 135 3.60 38.87 -15.58
CA GLY A 135 4.23 37.55 -15.70
C GLY A 135 4.95 37.10 -14.41
N TRP A 136 5.61 38.01 -13.70
CA TRP A 136 6.22 37.73 -12.39
C TRP A 136 5.19 37.51 -11.28
N ILE A 137 4.09 38.28 -11.28
CA ILE A 137 2.96 38.08 -10.35
C ILE A 137 2.35 36.70 -10.57
N TYR A 138 2.13 36.29 -11.82
CA TYR A 138 1.68 34.94 -12.16
C TYR A 138 2.62 33.87 -11.60
N PHE A 139 3.92 33.95 -11.90
CA PHE A 139 4.88 32.95 -11.45
C PHE A 139 4.94 32.87 -9.92
N LEU A 140 4.98 34.00 -9.22
CA LEU A 140 5.00 34.03 -7.77
C LEU A 140 3.73 33.40 -7.18
N ALA A 141 2.55 33.72 -7.74
CA ALA A 141 1.29 33.17 -7.27
C ALA A 141 1.22 31.63 -7.46
N ALA A 142 1.55 31.14 -8.65
CA ALA A 142 1.60 29.70 -8.93
C ALA A 142 2.64 28.98 -8.04
N TRP A 143 3.82 29.57 -7.83
CA TRP A 143 4.85 29.02 -6.95
C TRP A 143 4.41 29.02 -5.47
N MET A 144 3.67 30.04 -5.02
CA MET A 144 3.08 30.06 -3.67
C MET A 144 2.02 28.97 -3.49
N SER A 145 1.22 28.66 -4.51
CA SER A 145 0.34 27.48 -4.49
C SER A 145 1.14 26.19 -4.31
N LEU A 146 2.24 26.01 -5.07
CA LEU A 146 3.13 24.85 -4.91
C LEU A 146 3.77 24.78 -3.52
N PHE A 147 4.21 25.91 -2.97
CA PHE A 147 4.80 26.01 -1.64
C PHE A 147 3.82 25.58 -0.55
N LEU A 148 2.55 26.00 -0.64
CA LEU A 148 1.51 25.67 0.32
C LEU A 148 1.10 24.20 0.25
N ILE A 149 0.79 23.68 -0.96
CA ILE A 149 0.39 22.28 -1.11
C ILE A 149 1.52 21.32 -0.73
N ASN A 150 2.78 21.69 -0.99
CA ASN A 150 3.96 20.91 -0.59
C ASN A 150 4.01 20.65 0.93
N GLY A 151 3.68 21.64 1.77
CA GLY A 151 3.63 21.45 3.22
C GLY A 151 2.53 20.47 3.62
N ILE A 152 1.34 20.62 3.06
CA ILE A 152 0.16 19.81 3.38
C ILE A 152 0.35 18.34 2.97
N ILE A 153 0.97 18.06 1.82
CA ILE A 153 1.21 16.69 1.35
C ILE A 153 2.48 16.07 1.92
N GLY A 154 3.53 16.86 2.21
CA GLY A 154 4.74 16.39 2.90
C GLY A 154 4.43 15.92 4.33
N PHE A 155 3.52 16.62 5.00
CA PHE A 155 2.99 16.24 6.31
C PHE A 155 2.41 14.81 6.36
N MET A 156 1.74 14.36 5.28
CA MET A 156 1.15 13.01 5.24
C MET A 156 2.21 11.90 5.35
N LEU A 157 3.43 12.15 4.87
CA LEU A 157 4.53 11.20 4.86
C LEU A 157 5.48 11.39 6.05
N THR A 158 5.70 12.65 6.47
CA THR A 158 6.58 13.00 7.60
C THR A 158 5.89 14.04 8.50
N PRO A 159 4.93 13.68 9.38
CA PRO A 159 4.26 14.67 10.22
C PRO A 159 5.17 15.30 11.29
N GLY A 160 6.26 14.62 11.65
CA GLY A 160 7.25 15.11 12.62
C GLY A 160 6.64 15.44 13.98
N ASP A 161 7.19 16.48 14.64
CA ASP A 161 6.81 16.93 15.99
C ASP A 161 5.32 17.26 16.15
N TRP A 162 4.57 17.42 15.06
CA TRP A 162 3.11 17.61 15.12
C TRP A 162 2.39 16.45 15.82
N LEU A 163 2.91 15.23 15.73
CA LEU A 163 2.35 14.07 16.43
C LEU A 163 2.28 14.30 17.96
N GLU A 164 3.21 15.07 18.51
CA GLU A 164 3.24 15.43 19.93
C GLU A 164 2.56 16.79 20.18
N ASN A 165 2.99 17.83 19.47
CA ASN A 165 2.69 19.22 19.82
C ASN A 165 1.44 19.81 19.13
N ARG A 166 0.91 19.12 18.10
CA ARG A 166 -0.24 19.54 17.27
C ARG A 166 -0.14 20.94 16.65
N ASN A 167 1.08 21.47 16.54
CA ASN A 167 1.35 22.82 16.06
C ASN A 167 1.32 22.91 14.53
N PHE A 168 0.58 23.88 13.99
CA PHE A 168 0.48 24.14 12.55
C PHE A 168 1.84 24.24 11.86
N TRP A 169 2.83 24.92 12.45
CA TRP A 169 4.13 25.13 11.82
C TRP A 169 5.00 23.88 11.83
N SER A 170 4.93 23.06 12.88
CA SER A 170 5.58 21.73 12.90
C SER A 170 4.99 20.80 11.82
N ALA A 171 3.68 20.89 11.58
CA ALA A 171 3.03 20.14 10.50
C ALA A 171 3.42 20.66 9.12
N PHE A 172 3.37 21.98 8.93
CA PHE A 172 3.61 22.62 7.63
C PHE A 172 5.07 22.56 7.20
N PHE A 173 6.01 22.91 8.10
CA PHE A 173 7.45 22.77 7.89
C PHE A 173 7.97 21.42 8.40
N ASN A 174 7.29 20.36 7.97
CA ASN A 174 7.70 18.99 8.24
C ASN A 174 9.13 18.67 7.76
N PRO A 175 9.78 17.60 8.28
CA PRO A 175 11.14 17.22 7.90
C PRO A 175 11.39 17.17 6.39
N SER A 176 10.44 16.64 5.60
CA SER A 176 10.58 16.53 4.15
C SER A 176 10.22 17.80 3.35
N PHE A 177 9.77 18.87 4.01
CA PHE A 177 9.28 20.09 3.36
C PHE A 177 10.27 20.66 2.34
N TRP A 178 11.50 20.96 2.77
CA TRP A 178 12.53 21.60 1.95
C TRP A 178 13.04 20.74 0.79
N PRO A 179 13.42 19.45 0.99
CA PRO A 179 13.83 18.61 -0.13
C PRO A 179 12.67 18.35 -1.12
N SER A 180 11.45 18.12 -0.63
CA SER A 180 10.27 17.92 -1.49
C SER A 180 9.92 19.19 -2.27
N LEU A 181 10.03 20.37 -1.67
CA LEU A 181 9.82 21.66 -2.34
C LEU A 181 10.85 21.86 -3.46
N LEU A 182 12.13 21.65 -3.19
CA LEU A 182 13.19 21.82 -4.19
C LEU A 182 13.02 20.82 -5.35
N PHE A 183 12.69 19.56 -5.03
CA PHE A 183 12.41 18.53 -6.01
C PHE A 183 11.21 18.91 -6.90
N ARG A 184 10.09 19.31 -6.30
CA ARG A 184 8.88 19.75 -7.03
C ARG A 184 9.13 21.00 -7.85
N CYS A 185 9.92 21.96 -7.37
CA CYS A 185 10.32 23.13 -8.15
C CYS A 185 11.12 22.72 -9.40
N ALA A 186 12.07 21.79 -9.27
CA ALA A 186 12.83 21.27 -10.40
C ALA A 186 11.96 20.45 -11.37
N MET A 187 11.00 19.67 -10.87
CA MET A 187 10.01 18.99 -11.69
C MET A 187 9.08 19.97 -12.44
N ALA A 188 8.73 21.09 -11.82
CA ALA A 188 7.95 22.16 -12.48
C ALA A 188 8.75 22.79 -13.61
N THR A 189 10.01 23.17 -13.40
CA THR A 189 10.85 23.73 -14.48
C THR A 189 11.19 22.71 -15.57
N LEU A 190 11.26 21.42 -15.24
CA LEU A 190 11.37 20.33 -16.22
C LEU A 190 10.13 20.27 -17.11
N LEU A 191 8.93 20.27 -16.51
CA LEU A 191 7.69 20.19 -17.28
C LEU A 191 7.42 21.45 -18.09
N ALA A 192 7.81 22.63 -17.61
CA ALA A 192 7.87 23.86 -18.41
C ALA A 192 8.66 23.65 -19.71
N GLY A 193 9.85 23.06 -19.58
CA GLY A 193 10.67 22.65 -20.72
C GLY A 193 9.96 21.64 -21.63
N VAL A 194 9.39 20.56 -21.09
CA VAL A 194 8.68 19.53 -21.88
C VAL A 194 7.53 20.12 -22.71
N PHE A 195 6.67 20.94 -22.11
CA PHE A 195 5.53 21.54 -22.80
C PHE A 195 5.94 22.64 -23.80
N ALA A 196 7.01 23.38 -23.51
CA ALA A 196 7.63 24.28 -24.48
C ALA A 196 8.31 23.50 -25.64
N PHE A 197 8.81 22.28 -25.40
CA PHE A 197 9.41 21.41 -26.40
C PHE A 197 8.32 20.88 -27.35
N PHE A 198 7.18 20.47 -26.80
CA PHE A 198 5.96 20.20 -27.58
C PHE A 198 5.53 21.40 -28.44
N SER A 199 5.46 22.59 -27.87
CA SER A 199 5.11 23.80 -28.63
C SER A 199 6.15 24.15 -29.72
N THR A 200 7.43 23.83 -29.46
CA THR A 200 8.53 24.01 -30.41
C THR A 200 8.43 23.07 -31.62
N ALA A 201 7.90 21.85 -31.44
CA ALA A 201 7.69 20.90 -32.54
C ALA A 201 6.74 21.45 -33.63
N LEU A 202 5.83 22.35 -33.26
CA LEU A 202 4.85 22.98 -34.16
C LEU A 202 5.41 24.17 -34.97
N ILE A 203 6.67 24.57 -34.74
CA ILE A 203 7.31 25.68 -35.46
C ILE A 203 7.68 25.24 -36.88
N SER A 204 7.12 25.92 -37.89
CA SER A 204 7.43 25.65 -39.30
C SER A 204 8.83 26.12 -39.71
N ALA A 205 9.28 27.27 -39.20
CA ALA A 205 10.58 27.86 -39.55
C ALA A 205 11.75 27.04 -38.97
N ALA A 206 12.41 26.23 -39.82
CA ALA A 206 13.40 25.23 -39.38
C ALA A 206 14.56 25.80 -38.53
N GLY A 207 15.13 26.95 -38.91
CA GLY A 207 16.23 27.57 -38.15
C GLY A 207 15.79 28.03 -36.75
N PHE A 208 14.61 28.66 -36.66
CA PHE A 208 14.03 29.07 -35.38
C PHE A 208 13.60 27.87 -34.53
N ARG A 209 13.03 26.82 -35.14
CA ARG A 209 12.75 25.55 -34.45
C ARG A 209 14.03 24.99 -33.82
N GLN A 210 15.14 24.94 -34.54
CA GLN A 210 16.43 24.46 -33.98
C GLN A 210 16.95 25.33 -32.83
N LYS A 211 16.82 26.67 -32.92
CA LYS A 211 17.14 27.60 -31.80
C LYS A 211 16.32 27.25 -30.56
N MET A 212 15.01 27.06 -30.74
CA MET A 212 14.07 26.76 -29.66
C MET A 212 14.23 25.34 -29.10
N THR A 213 14.54 24.33 -29.92
CA THR A 213 14.88 22.98 -29.46
C THR A 213 16.04 23.04 -28.48
N ARG A 214 17.14 23.72 -28.84
CA ARG A 214 18.32 23.84 -27.98
C ARG A 214 18.06 24.65 -26.71
N TYR A 215 17.30 25.75 -26.81
CA TYR A 215 16.94 26.56 -25.65
C TYR A 215 16.13 25.75 -24.64
N THR A 216 15.08 25.10 -25.12
CA THR A 216 14.12 24.37 -24.29
C THR A 216 14.68 23.06 -23.75
N SER A 217 15.48 22.32 -24.52
CA SER A 217 16.11 21.12 -23.99
C SER A 217 17.16 21.42 -22.90
N ARG A 218 17.83 22.58 -22.94
CA ARG A 218 18.71 23.00 -21.82
C ARG A 218 17.93 23.22 -20.54
N TRP A 219 16.71 23.78 -20.61
CA TRP A 219 15.80 23.86 -19.47
C TRP A 219 15.51 22.46 -18.91
N CYS A 220 15.17 21.49 -19.76
CA CYS A 220 14.93 20.11 -19.32
C CYS A 220 16.17 19.47 -18.66
N LEU A 221 17.36 19.57 -19.27
CA LEU A 221 18.58 18.93 -18.74
C LEU A 221 19.02 19.54 -17.40
N LEU A 222 18.98 20.87 -17.26
CA LEU A 222 19.30 21.52 -15.99
C LEU A 222 18.28 21.16 -14.91
N SER A 223 16.99 21.11 -15.26
CA SER A 223 15.94 20.71 -14.33
C SER A 223 16.07 19.25 -13.90
N LEU A 224 16.43 18.33 -14.81
CA LEU A 224 16.71 16.93 -14.49
C LEU A 224 17.89 16.78 -13.52
N LEU A 225 18.96 17.56 -13.70
CA LEU A 225 20.11 17.54 -12.79
C LEU A 225 19.71 18.00 -11.39
N VAL A 226 18.99 19.11 -11.27
CA VAL A 226 18.53 19.62 -9.97
C VAL A 226 17.50 18.66 -9.34
N ALA A 227 16.58 18.08 -10.11
CA ALA A 227 15.63 17.09 -9.64
C ALA A 227 16.32 15.81 -9.16
N GLY A 228 17.38 15.35 -9.81
CA GLY A 228 18.18 14.21 -9.35
C GLY A 228 18.84 14.47 -7.99
N LEU A 229 19.48 15.63 -7.83
CA LEU A 229 20.13 16.02 -6.57
C LEU A 229 19.12 16.25 -5.44
N ALA A 230 18.01 16.94 -5.71
CA ALA A 230 16.96 17.19 -4.74
C ALA A 230 16.17 15.91 -4.38
N GLY A 231 15.96 15.02 -5.35
CA GLY A 231 15.34 13.71 -5.14
C GLY A 231 16.21 12.80 -4.28
N PHE A 232 17.53 12.81 -4.49
CA PHE A 232 18.47 12.12 -3.59
C PHE A 232 18.37 12.67 -2.17
N TRP A 233 18.37 14.00 -1.97
CA TRP A 233 18.19 14.60 -0.65
C TRP A 233 16.84 14.23 -0.03
N TYR A 234 15.76 14.20 -0.80
CA TYR A 234 14.43 13.80 -0.34
C TYR A 234 14.40 12.35 0.18
N LEU A 235 15.01 11.41 -0.55
CA LEU A 235 15.12 10.00 -0.13
C LEU A 235 15.86 9.82 1.21
N GLN A 236 16.86 10.67 1.53
CA GLN A 236 17.57 10.62 2.81
C GLN A 236 16.73 11.06 4.02
N VAL A 237 15.58 11.72 3.80
CA VAL A 237 14.71 12.25 4.86
C VAL A 237 13.42 11.40 5.01
N LEU A 238 13.23 10.38 4.18
CA LEU A 238 12.09 9.48 4.29
C LEU A 238 12.21 8.54 5.51
N PRO A 239 11.10 8.20 6.20
CA PRO A 239 11.13 7.25 7.31
C PRO A 239 11.67 5.88 6.91
N GLY A 240 12.34 5.17 7.82
CA GLY A 240 12.97 3.87 7.53
C GLY A 240 12.00 2.80 6.99
N SER A 241 10.73 2.83 7.40
CA SER A 241 9.68 1.95 6.88
C SER A 241 9.41 2.17 5.39
N ALA A 242 9.51 3.40 4.88
CA ALA A 242 9.35 3.69 3.45
C ALA A 242 10.44 2.99 2.63
N GLN A 243 11.68 3.01 3.12
CA GLN A 243 12.82 2.36 2.47
C GLN A 243 12.67 0.82 2.45
N GLN A 244 12.10 0.23 3.50
CA GLN A 244 11.76 -1.20 3.54
C GLN A 244 10.61 -1.56 2.58
N VAL A 245 9.59 -0.70 2.47
CA VAL A 245 8.46 -0.89 1.57
C VAL A 245 8.89 -0.84 0.09
N LEU A 246 9.82 0.06 -0.28
CA LEU A 246 10.49 0.07 -1.59
C LEU A 246 11.18 -1.28 -1.91
N ALA A 247 11.79 -1.91 -0.90
CA ALA A 247 12.52 -3.17 -1.06
C ALA A 247 11.61 -4.40 -1.19
N ILE A 248 10.50 -4.45 -0.44
CA ILE A 248 9.69 -5.68 -0.29
C ILE A 248 8.56 -5.79 -1.34
N SER A 249 8.01 -4.69 -1.85
CA SER A 249 6.81 -4.74 -2.72
C SER A 249 7.14 -4.81 -4.23
N PRO A 250 6.77 -5.91 -4.94
CA PRO A 250 7.08 -6.06 -6.37
C PRO A 250 6.44 -4.99 -7.26
N THR A 251 5.27 -4.46 -6.86
CA THR A 251 4.59 -3.37 -7.58
C THR A 251 5.38 -2.06 -7.47
N ILE A 252 5.99 -1.80 -6.32
CA ILE A 252 6.79 -0.58 -6.09
C ILE A 252 8.12 -0.68 -6.82
N GLN A 253 8.82 -1.83 -6.71
CA GLN A 253 10.01 -2.12 -7.51
C GLN A 253 9.76 -1.91 -9.01
N ARG A 254 8.61 -2.38 -9.52
CA ARG A 254 8.21 -2.13 -10.92
C ARG A 254 8.05 -0.64 -11.23
N SER A 255 7.41 0.14 -10.36
CA SER A 255 7.29 1.59 -10.52
C SER A 255 8.65 2.31 -10.47
N VAL A 256 9.59 1.86 -9.63
CA VAL A 256 10.98 2.36 -9.60
C VAL A 256 11.70 2.05 -10.92
N ILE A 257 11.59 0.83 -11.44
CA ILE A 257 12.20 0.43 -12.73
C ILE A 257 11.61 1.25 -13.89
N ILE A 258 10.27 1.40 -13.95
CA ILE A 258 9.60 2.22 -14.95
C ILE A 258 10.05 3.69 -14.85
N GLY A 259 10.10 4.24 -13.63
CA GLY A 259 10.59 5.59 -13.37
C GLY A 259 12.03 5.80 -13.84
N ALA A 260 12.94 4.88 -13.52
CA ALA A 260 14.33 4.91 -13.95
C ALA A 260 14.45 4.85 -15.49
N PHE A 261 13.75 3.93 -16.15
CA PHE A 261 13.69 3.86 -17.61
C PHE A 261 13.11 5.13 -18.24
N ALA A 262 12.10 5.73 -17.63
CA ALA A 262 11.47 6.95 -18.11
C ALA A 262 12.40 8.18 -17.94
N VAL A 263 13.11 8.30 -16.82
CA VAL A 263 14.16 9.33 -16.61
C VAL A 263 15.29 9.17 -17.61
N LEU A 264 15.82 7.95 -17.80
CA LEU A 264 16.88 7.67 -18.76
C LEU A 264 16.44 7.96 -20.20
N SER A 265 15.22 7.55 -20.58
CA SER A 265 14.65 7.84 -21.90
C SER A 265 14.46 9.33 -22.12
N LEU A 266 13.92 10.06 -21.13
CA LEU A 266 13.76 11.51 -21.16
C LEU A 266 15.12 12.21 -21.31
N ALA A 267 16.11 11.85 -20.51
CA ALA A 267 17.46 12.39 -20.57
C ALA A 267 18.14 12.10 -21.93
N ALA A 268 18.03 10.86 -22.43
CA ALA A 268 18.62 10.45 -23.71
C ALA A 268 17.98 11.18 -24.90
N LEU A 269 16.64 11.22 -24.99
CA LEU A 269 15.91 11.94 -26.03
C LEU A 269 16.27 13.43 -25.98
N VAL A 270 16.11 14.09 -24.84
CA VAL A 270 16.40 15.52 -24.68
C VAL A 270 17.86 15.82 -25.06
N THR A 271 18.83 15.02 -24.61
CA THR A 271 20.26 15.19 -24.94
C THR A 271 20.54 15.03 -26.44
N LEU A 272 20.00 13.97 -27.07
CA LEU A 272 20.15 13.69 -28.50
C LEU A 272 19.67 14.86 -29.37
N PHE A 273 18.51 15.43 -29.05
CA PHE A 273 17.95 16.57 -29.77
C PHE A 273 18.56 17.93 -29.34
N THR A 274 19.25 18.02 -28.20
CA THR A 274 20.04 19.21 -27.83
C THR A 274 21.34 19.29 -28.61
N LEU A 275 22.12 18.20 -28.58
CA LEU A 275 23.54 18.21 -28.91
C LEU A 275 23.85 17.65 -30.31
N TRP A 276 23.18 16.56 -30.74
CA TRP A 276 23.54 15.84 -31.96
C TRP A 276 22.65 16.13 -33.16
N ARG A 277 21.32 16.04 -33.03
CA ARG A 277 20.39 16.17 -34.19
C ARG A 277 19.17 17.07 -33.90
N PRO A 278 19.34 18.36 -33.53
CA PRO A 278 18.22 19.28 -33.29
C PRO A 278 17.29 19.47 -34.50
N ALA A 279 17.77 19.20 -35.72
CA ALA A 279 16.97 19.24 -36.95
C ALA A 279 15.89 18.16 -37.03
N TRP A 280 16.06 17.04 -36.30
CA TRP A 280 15.11 15.91 -36.28
C TRP A 280 13.92 16.12 -35.34
N HIS A 281 13.89 17.23 -34.58
CA HIS A 281 12.77 17.55 -33.70
C HIS A 281 11.47 17.73 -34.52
N ASN A 282 10.49 16.90 -34.21
CA ASN A 282 9.14 16.83 -34.79
C ASN A 282 8.11 16.46 -33.68
N LEU A 283 6.83 16.40 -34.05
CA LEU A 283 5.74 16.14 -33.10
C LEU A 283 5.85 14.76 -32.42
N THR A 284 6.21 13.70 -33.15
CA THR A 284 6.37 12.34 -32.58
C THR A 284 7.44 12.33 -31.50
N VAL A 285 8.57 12.99 -31.74
CA VAL A 285 9.66 13.13 -30.76
C VAL A 285 9.18 13.88 -29.51
N ALA A 286 8.42 14.97 -29.68
CA ALA A 286 7.89 15.72 -28.55
C ALA A 286 6.83 14.93 -27.75
N LEU A 287 6.00 14.13 -28.42
CA LEU A 287 5.06 13.22 -27.75
C LEU A 287 5.77 12.12 -26.95
N LEU A 288 6.89 11.58 -27.44
CA LEU A 288 7.72 10.62 -26.69
C LEU A 288 8.39 11.27 -25.46
N VAL A 289 8.86 12.52 -25.58
CA VAL A 289 9.40 13.30 -24.46
C VAL A 289 8.30 13.58 -23.43
N ALA A 290 7.10 14.00 -23.86
CA ALA A 290 5.95 14.22 -22.99
C ALA A 290 5.52 12.93 -22.27
N LEU A 291 5.38 11.80 -23.00
CA LEU A 291 5.05 10.50 -22.44
C LEU A 291 6.11 10.05 -21.42
N SER A 292 7.39 10.20 -21.73
CA SER A 292 8.48 9.88 -20.80
C SER A 292 8.34 10.70 -19.51
N SER A 293 8.09 12.01 -19.60
CA SER A 293 7.89 12.85 -18.41
C SER A 293 6.60 12.52 -17.62
N LEU A 294 5.55 12.06 -18.29
CA LEU A 294 4.32 11.62 -17.65
C LEU A 294 4.55 10.30 -16.89
N LEU A 295 5.34 9.39 -17.45
CA LEU A 295 5.77 8.16 -16.77
C LEU A 295 6.68 8.44 -15.57
N VAL A 296 7.58 9.44 -15.65
CA VAL A 296 8.36 9.91 -14.49
C VAL A 296 7.43 10.44 -13.39
N MET A 297 6.47 11.30 -13.73
CA MET A 297 5.50 11.83 -12.76
C MET A 297 4.61 10.73 -12.16
N GLY A 298 4.15 9.78 -12.99
CA GLY A 298 3.34 8.65 -12.56
C GLY A 298 4.09 7.70 -11.63
N ALA A 299 5.35 7.39 -11.94
CA ALA A 299 6.21 6.60 -11.07
C ALA A 299 6.45 7.32 -9.73
N PHE A 300 6.74 8.63 -9.75
CA PHE A 300 6.95 9.43 -8.55
C PHE A 300 5.72 9.45 -7.62
N GLU A 301 4.53 9.78 -8.15
CA GLU A 301 3.31 9.81 -7.33
C GLU A 301 2.94 8.40 -6.82
N TRP A 302 3.19 7.34 -7.59
CA TRP A 302 2.96 5.97 -7.12
C TRP A 302 3.92 5.54 -6.01
N ILE A 303 5.21 5.90 -6.12
CA ILE A 303 6.22 5.65 -5.09
C ILE A 303 5.86 6.41 -3.82
N ARG A 304 5.61 7.73 -3.90
CA ARG A 304 5.16 8.57 -2.77
C ARG A 304 3.90 8.02 -2.10
N GLU A 305 2.96 7.48 -2.88
CA GLU A 305 1.73 6.89 -2.36
C GLU A 305 1.94 5.56 -1.64
N ALA A 306 2.99 4.82 -2.01
CA ALA A 306 3.30 3.54 -1.43
C ALA A 306 4.25 3.66 -0.23
N ASP A 307 5.20 4.61 -0.25
CA ASP A 307 6.17 4.92 0.81
C ASP A 307 5.51 5.27 2.16
N ARG A 308 4.29 5.82 2.14
CA ARG A 308 3.52 6.12 3.36
C ARG A 308 2.83 4.91 3.99
N ARG A 309 2.69 3.79 3.25
CA ARG A 309 1.96 2.61 3.72
C ARG A 309 2.68 1.97 4.92
N PRO A 310 1.96 1.46 5.93
CA PRO A 310 0.53 1.14 5.95
C PRO A 310 -0.38 2.36 6.22
N PHE A 311 0.18 3.54 6.43
CA PHE A 311 -0.55 4.76 6.77
C PHE A 311 -1.02 5.55 5.55
N VAL A 312 -1.99 6.44 5.78
CA VAL A 312 -2.31 7.57 4.91
C VAL A 312 -1.76 8.88 5.46
N ILE A 313 -1.69 9.00 6.80
CA ILE A 313 -0.93 10.02 7.53
C ILE A 313 -0.06 9.24 8.52
N TYR A 314 1.26 9.27 8.32
CA TYR A 314 2.24 8.42 9.02
C TYR A 314 2.06 8.43 10.54
N GLN A 315 2.01 7.25 11.17
CA GLN A 315 1.78 7.05 12.62
C GLN A 315 0.50 7.68 13.21
N TRP A 316 -0.39 8.27 12.39
CA TRP A 316 -1.62 8.91 12.84
C TRP A 316 -2.88 8.19 12.35
N ARG A 317 -2.92 7.81 11.06
CA ARG A 317 -4.08 7.16 10.45
C ARG A 317 -3.66 6.11 9.42
N TYR A 318 -4.21 4.92 9.53
CA TYR A 318 -4.01 3.82 8.58
C TYR A 318 -4.65 4.09 7.21
N SER A 319 -4.21 3.37 6.19
CA SER A 319 -4.73 3.48 4.81
C SER A 319 -6.24 3.26 4.71
N ASN A 320 -6.84 2.48 5.62
CA ASN A 320 -8.29 2.24 5.70
C ASN A 320 -9.07 3.32 6.50
N GLY A 321 -8.40 4.38 6.94
CA GLY A 321 -9.02 5.50 7.66
C GLY A 321 -9.11 5.33 9.17
N ILE A 322 -8.77 4.15 9.72
CA ILE A 322 -8.73 3.92 11.18
C ILE A 322 -7.59 4.74 11.80
N ALA A 323 -7.86 5.47 12.88
CA ALA A 323 -6.85 6.20 13.64
C ALA A 323 -6.00 5.21 14.44
N VAL A 324 -4.69 5.45 14.53
CA VAL A 324 -3.78 4.54 15.26
C VAL A 324 -4.16 4.42 16.74
N SER A 325 -4.58 5.53 17.35
CA SER A 325 -5.07 5.57 18.74
C SER A 325 -6.41 4.86 18.98
N ASP A 326 -7.16 4.52 17.93
CA ASP A 326 -8.44 3.80 18.04
C ASP A 326 -8.27 2.28 17.94
N ALA A 327 -7.11 1.77 17.50
CA ALA A 327 -6.92 0.37 17.14
C ALA A 327 -7.22 -0.60 18.30
N GLU A 328 -6.57 -0.42 19.45
CA GLU A 328 -6.75 -1.24 20.66
C GLU A 328 -8.22 -1.26 21.13
N ARG A 329 -8.88 -0.11 21.15
CA ARG A 329 -10.30 0.00 21.55
C ARG A 329 -11.23 -0.72 20.58
N LEU A 330 -10.93 -0.66 19.28
CA LEU A 330 -11.72 -1.31 18.23
C LEU A 330 -11.49 -2.83 18.18
N ASP A 331 -10.37 -3.33 18.68
CA ASP A 331 -10.01 -4.76 18.62
C ASP A 331 -10.95 -5.67 19.44
N SER A 332 -11.58 -5.13 20.49
CA SER A 332 -12.65 -5.83 21.23
C SER A 332 -13.91 -6.11 20.40
N GLY A 333 -14.11 -5.42 19.28
CA GLY A 333 -15.29 -5.54 18.43
C GLY A 333 -15.44 -4.32 17.53
N PHE A 334 -15.02 -4.45 16.28
CA PHE A 334 -14.99 -3.39 15.28
C PHE A 334 -16.39 -3.07 14.75
N LEU A 335 -17.20 -4.08 14.44
CA LEU A 335 -18.53 -3.92 13.82
C LEU A 335 -19.50 -3.19 14.75
N ALA A 336 -19.48 -3.51 16.04
CA ALA A 336 -20.28 -2.84 17.07
C ALA A 336 -20.02 -1.33 17.06
N GLN A 337 -18.74 -0.95 16.97
CA GLN A 337 -18.25 0.42 17.06
C GLN A 337 -18.22 1.15 15.69
N CYS A 338 -18.33 0.44 14.57
CA CYS A 338 -18.31 1.02 13.23
C CYS A 338 -19.68 1.64 12.89
N ARG A 339 -19.81 2.97 13.03
CA ARG A 339 -21.09 3.69 12.86
C ARG A 339 -21.85 3.36 11.58
N TYR A 340 -21.16 3.12 10.46
CA TYR A 340 -21.77 2.89 9.15
C TYR A 340 -21.92 1.41 8.77
N SER A 341 -21.53 0.48 9.64
CA SER A 341 -21.76 -0.95 9.41
C SER A 341 -23.23 -1.33 9.57
N ARG A 342 -23.69 -2.22 8.70
CA ARG A 342 -25.02 -2.86 8.78
C ARG A 342 -25.05 -3.92 9.88
N GLU A 343 -24.03 -4.76 9.92
CA GLU A 343 -23.84 -5.74 10.98
C GLU A 343 -23.13 -5.10 12.17
N ARG A 344 -23.54 -5.47 13.40
CA ARG A 344 -22.99 -4.95 14.67
C ARG A 344 -22.21 -5.99 15.47
N GLU A 345 -22.36 -7.24 15.09
CA GLU A 345 -21.91 -8.42 15.80
C GLU A 345 -21.84 -9.57 14.80
N VAL A 346 -21.04 -10.58 15.12
CA VAL A 346 -20.94 -11.82 14.35
C VAL A 346 -21.83 -12.86 14.99
N ARG A 347 -22.85 -13.32 14.25
CA ARG A 347 -23.74 -14.44 14.57
C ARG A 347 -23.54 -15.56 13.58
N GLU A 348 -24.19 -16.70 13.77
CA GLU A 348 -24.14 -17.82 12.83
C GLU A 348 -24.85 -17.49 11.50
N ASP A 349 -25.97 -16.78 11.55
CA ASP A 349 -26.81 -16.45 10.40
C ASP A 349 -26.20 -15.36 9.48
N ASN A 350 -25.36 -14.48 10.02
CA ASN A 350 -24.80 -13.33 9.31
C ASN A 350 -23.28 -13.44 9.00
N LEU A 351 -22.64 -14.59 9.24
CA LEU A 351 -21.18 -14.80 9.13
C LEU A 351 -20.55 -14.13 7.89
N MET A 352 -21.11 -14.40 6.71
CA MET A 352 -20.61 -13.89 5.43
C MET A 352 -20.88 -12.39 5.26
N ALA A 353 -22.06 -11.90 5.69
CA ALA A 353 -22.41 -10.49 5.63
C ALA A 353 -21.54 -9.62 6.57
N ALA A 354 -21.22 -10.13 7.76
CA ALA A 354 -20.29 -9.49 8.69
C ALA A 354 -18.87 -9.45 8.11
N GLY A 355 -18.41 -10.55 7.49
CA GLY A 355 -17.14 -10.59 6.77
C GLY A 355 -17.06 -9.61 5.58
N ALA A 356 -18.14 -9.47 4.83
CA ALA A 356 -18.25 -8.51 3.72
C ALA A 356 -18.18 -7.04 4.20
N GLU A 357 -18.76 -6.73 5.37
CA GLU A 357 -18.64 -5.41 6.00
C GLU A 357 -17.22 -5.15 6.50
N LEU A 358 -16.56 -6.14 7.14
CA LEU A 358 -15.16 -6.03 7.54
C LEU A 358 -14.24 -5.80 6.33
N PHE A 359 -14.43 -6.53 5.24
CA PHE A 359 -13.74 -6.30 3.97
C PHE A 359 -13.95 -4.86 3.47
N ARG A 360 -15.21 -4.39 3.45
CA ARG A 360 -15.57 -3.04 2.98
C ARG A 360 -14.90 -1.93 3.79
N PHE A 361 -14.79 -2.08 5.12
CA PHE A 361 -14.24 -1.04 5.98
C PHE A 361 -12.73 -1.13 6.20
N GLN A 362 -12.12 -2.32 6.18
CA GLN A 362 -10.70 -2.50 6.52
C GLN A 362 -9.81 -2.81 5.31
N CYS A 363 -10.31 -3.52 4.31
CA CYS A 363 -9.50 -4.05 3.20
C CYS A 363 -9.70 -3.28 1.89
N TYR A 364 -10.94 -2.89 1.57
CA TYR A 364 -11.33 -2.29 0.28
C TYR A 364 -10.59 -0.97 -0.05
N ALA A 365 -10.11 -0.22 0.95
CA ALA A 365 -9.25 0.95 0.73
C ALA A 365 -7.96 0.62 -0.07
N CYS A 366 -7.50 -0.63 -0.03
CA CYS A 366 -6.30 -1.13 -0.71
C CYS A 366 -6.58 -2.18 -1.79
N HIS A 367 -7.78 -2.77 -1.80
CA HIS A 367 -8.11 -4.00 -2.51
C HIS A 367 -9.43 -3.92 -3.31
N THR A 368 -9.45 -4.59 -4.47
CA THR A 368 -10.65 -4.80 -5.28
C THR A 368 -11.17 -6.24 -5.17
N LEU A 369 -12.37 -6.50 -5.68
CA LEU A 369 -12.92 -7.85 -5.88
C LEU A 369 -13.28 -8.03 -7.35
N GLY A 370 -12.51 -8.86 -8.07
CA GLY A 370 -12.57 -9.01 -9.52
C GLY A 370 -12.16 -7.75 -10.29
N GLY A 371 -11.36 -6.88 -9.66
CA GLY A 371 -10.93 -5.59 -10.23
C GLY A 371 -9.48 -5.55 -10.69
N ILE A 372 -9.06 -4.42 -11.26
CA ILE A 372 -7.73 -4.27 -11.85
C ILE A 372 -6.63 -4.12 -10.78
N ASN A 373 -6.94 -3.47 -9.65
CA ASN A 373 -5.95 -3.09 -8.64
C ASN A 373 -6.04 -3.97 -7.39
N ASN A 374 -5.02 -4.81 -7.17
CA ASN A 374 -4.87 -5.67 -5.99
C ASN A 374 -6.12 -6.54 -5.69
N ASP A 375 -6.65 -7.22 -6.70
CA ASP A 375 -7.79 -8.13 -6.54
C ASP A 375 -7.52 -9.18 -5.45
N LEU A 376 -8.41 -9.25 -4.46
CA LEU A 376 -8.35 -10.31 -3.45
C LEU A 376 -8.85 -11.66 -4.00
N ARG A 377 -9.73 -11.71 -5.00
CA ARG A 377 -10.18 -13.01 -5.55
C ARG A 377 -8.99 -13.81 -6.04
N THR A 378 -8.16 -13.27 -6.93
CA THR A 378 -6.93 -13.98 -7.35
C THR A 378 -5.97 -14.24 -6.19
N ARG A 379 -5.81 -13.29 -5.25
CA ARG A 379 -4.82 -13.41 -4.16
C ARG A 379 -5.22 -14.35 -3.01
N THR A 380 -6.50 -14.66 -2.83
CA THR A 380 -6.98 -15.59 -1.78
C THR A 380 -7.43 -16.93 -2.34
N ALA A 381 -7.37 -17.14 -3.66
CA ALA A 381 -7.83 -18.38 -4.32
C ALA A 381 -7.15 -19.65 -3.80
N SER A 382 -5.88 -19.57 -3.39
CA SER A 382 -5.12 -20.70 -2.85
C SER A 382 -5.36 -20.93 -1.35
N ALA A 383 -5.73 -19.91 -0.58
CA ALA A 383 -5.83 -19.98 0.88
C ALA A 383 -6.94 -20.91 1.40
N SER A 384 -6.67 -21.64 2.47
CA SER A 384 -7.66 -22.37 3.28
C SER A 384 -8.31 -21.45 4.31
N PHE A 385 -9.40 -21.89 4.95
CA PHE A 385 -10.05 -21.08 5.98
C PHE A 385 -9.16 -20.88 7.22
N PRO A 386 -8.57 -21.93 7.83
CA PRO A 386 -7.62 -21.78 8.93
C PRO A 386 -6.41 -20.92 8.56
N GLY A 387 -5.81 -21.15 7.39
CA GLY A 387 -4.67 -20.37 6.89
C GLY A 387 -4.99 -18.89 6.72
N MET A 388 -6.21 -18.55 6.28
CA MET A 388 -6.65 -17.15 6.20
C MET A 388 -6.85 -16.53 7.60
N VAL A 389 -7.40 -17.25 8.57
CA VAL A 389 -7.55 -16.77 9.95
C VAL A 389 -6.17 -16.46 10.56
N ASN A 390 -5.23 -17.41 10.48
CA ASN A 390 -3.85 -17.24 10.97
C ASN A 390 -3.12 -16.08 10.24
N TYR A 391 -3.28 -16.00 8.92
CA TYR A 391 -2.71 -14.91 8.13
C TYR A 391 -3.24 -13.54 8.56
N LEU A 392 -4.55 -13.39 8.81
CA LEU A 392 -5.12 -12.10 9.24
C LEU A 392 -4.54 -11.61 10.59
N THR A 393 -4.09 -12.52 11.46
CA THR A 393 -3.36 -12.18 12.69
C THR A 393 -1.98 -11.60 12.40
N THR A 394 -1.18 -12.27 11.57
CA THR A 394 0.24 -11.92 11.30
C THR A 394 0.46 -11.07 10.03
N MET A 395 -0.62 -10.65 9.35
CA MET A 395 -0.57 -10.00 8.02
C MET A 395 0.33 -8.76 7.98
N HIS A 396 0.30 -7.97 9.04
CA HIS A 396 1.04 -6.71 9.14
C HIS A 396 2.53 -6.91 9.43
N GLU A 397 2.92 -8.05 10.00
CA GLU A 397 4.31 -8.48 10.18
C GLU A 397 4.86 -8.98 8.84
N LYS A 398 4.17 -9.94 8.22
CA LYS A 398 4.52 -10.54 6.92
C LYS A 398 4.45 -9.55 5.76
N ARG A 399 3.64 -8.49 5.87
CA ARG A 399 3.49 -7.41 4.87
C ARG A 399 3.38 -6.05 5.57
N PRO A 400 4.50 -5.40 5.94
CA PRO A 400 4.50 -4.13 6.67
C PRO A 400 3.76 -2.97 6.00
N PHE A 401 3.49 -3.04 4.69
CA PHE A 401 2.67 -2.07 3.95
C PHE A 401 1.15 -2.30 4.08
N MET A 402 0.70 -3.31 4.81
CA MET A 402 -0.71 -3.56 5.16
C MET A 402 -0.97 -3.14 6.61
N PRO A 403 -2.08 -2.42 6.91
CA PRO A 403 -2.52 -2.22 8.29
C PRO A 403 -2.78 -3.56 8.99
N PRO A 404 -2.67 -3.64 10.33
CA PRO A 404 -3.17 -4.79 11.06
C PRO A 404 -4.68 -4.96 10.82
N PHE A 405 -5.16 -6.21 10.91
CA PHE A 405 -6.58 -6.46 11.13
C PHE A 405 -6.96 -5.93 12.52
N ILE A 406 -8.10 -5.26 12.64
CA ILE A 406 -8.57 -4.67 13.89
C ILE A 406 -9.96 -5.21 14.17
N GLY A 407 -10.11 -6.05 15.17
CA GLY A 407 -11.37 -6.70 15.51
C GLY A 407 -11.17 -8.03 16.21
N ASN A 408 -12.23 -8.50 16.86
CA ASN A 408 -12.14 -9.68 17.70
C ASN A 408 -12.05 -10.97 16.88
N GLU A 409 -11.82 -12.10 17.55
CA GLU A 409 -11.61 -13.38 16.87
C GLU A 409 -12.80 -13.83 16.01
N LEU A 410 -14.04 -13.58 16.45
CA LEU A 410 -15.23 -13.88 15.64
C LEU A 410 -15.30 -13.00 14.38
N GLU A 411 -14.87 -11.75 14.46
CA GLU A 411 -14.73 -10.85 13.32
C GLU A 411 -13.60 -11.30 12.37
N ARG A 412 -12.46 -11.75 12.90
CA ARG A 412 -11.35 -12.32 12.09
C ARG A 412 -11.83 -13.53 11.29
N GLN A 413 -12.55 -14.44 11.94
CA GLN A 413 -13.18 -15.59 11.31
C GLN A 413 -14.29 -15.18 10.31
N ALA A 414 -15.05 -14.12 10.58
CA ALA A 414 -16.03 -13.59 9.63
C ALA A 414 -15.37 -13.07 8.35
N LEU A 415 -14.29 -12.28 8.46
CA LEU A 415 -13.52 -11.83 7.31
C LEU A 415 -12.92 -13.01 6.53
N ALA A 416 -12.32 -13.99 7.23
CA ALA A 416 -11.80 -15.20 6.59
C ALA A 416 -12.89 -16.00 5.86
N ALA A 417 -14.07 -16.17 6.47
CA ALA A 417 -15.20 -16.89 5.89
C ALA A 417 -15.72 -16.21 4.63
N PHE A 418 -15.79 -14.88 4.60
CA PHE A 418 -16.10 -14.12 3.39
C PHE A 418 -15.02 -14.32 2.31
N LEU A 419 -13.74 -14.12 2.65
CA LEU A 419 -12.62 -14.16 1.71
C LEU A 419 -12.32 -15.55 1.11
N VAL A 420 -12.71 -16.62 1.81
CA VAL A 420 -12.44 -18.02 1.43
C VAL A 420 -13.74 -18.75 1.05
N GLY A 421 -14.75 -18.68 1.91
CA GLY A 421 -16.05 -19.31 1.69
C GLY A 421 -16.89 -18.61 0.62
N GLU A 422 -17.24 -17.33 0.80
CA GLU A 422 -18.10 -16.63 -0.18
C GLU A 422 -17.38 -16.37 -1.52
N LEU A 423 -16.10 -15.98 -1.50
CA LEU A 423 -15.39 -15.68 -2.74
C LEU A 423 -15.06 -16.91 -3.61
N HIS A 424 -14.81 -18.07 -2.99
CA HIS A 424 -14.28 -19.28 -3.67
C HIS A 424 -15.09 -20.56 -3.47
N GLY A 425 -16.14 -20.55 -2.67
CA GLY A 425 -16.96 -21.74 -2.38
C GLY A 425 -16.26 -22.81 -1.53
N LYS A 426 -15.16 -22.45 -0.84
CA LYS A 426 -14.37 -23.37 -0.01
C LYS A 426 -15.07 -23.66 1.34
N PRO A 427 -14.83 -24.83 1.96
CA PRO A 427 -15.40 -25.17 3.25
C PRO A 427 -14.96 -24.18 4.33
N VAL A 428 -15.90 -23.81 5.19
CA VAL A 428 -15.67 -22.95 6.37
C VAL A 428 -16.13 -23.74 7.59
N GLN A 429 -15.17 -24.11 8.44
CA GLN A 429 -15.42 -24.68 9.76
C GLN A 429 -14.97 -23.64 10.78
N ARG A 430 -15.93 -23.00 11.47
CA ARG A 430 -15.58 -22.17 12.63
C ARG A 430 -14.98 -23.07 13.71
N THR A 431 -13.83 -22.67 14.24
CA THR A 431 -13.50 -23.03 15.62
C THR A 431 -14.52 -22.32 16.51
N SER A 432 -15.44 -23.09 17.08
CA SER A 432 -16.32 -22.60 18.14
C SER A 432 -15.45 -22.06 19.29
N GLN A 433 -15.98 -21.12 20.07
CA GLN A 433 -15.40 -20.78 21.37
C GLN A 433 -15.66 -21.95 22.34
N GLY A 434 -14.89 -23.03 22.17
CA GLY A 434 -14.60 -23.98 23.23
C GLY A 434 -13.40 -23.46 23.99
N GLU A 435 -13.59 -23.15 25.27
CA GLU A 435 -12.49 -22.93 26.22
C GLU A 435 -11.69 -24.23 26.46
N ALA A 436 -10.72 -24.24 27.42
CA ALA A 436 -9.39 -24.79 27.18
C ALA A 436 -8.66 -25.78 28.20
N HIS A 437 -9.25 -26.89 28.69
CA HIS A 437 -8.63 -28.24 28.52
C HIS A 437 -7.38 -28.61 29.33
N PRO A 438 -7.54 -29.03 30.59
CA PRO A 438 -6.44 -29.69 31.28
C PRO A 438 -6.34 -31.18 30.97
N GLY A 439 -7.45 -31.94 30.98
CA GLY A 439 -7.42 -33.41 30.88
C GLY A 439 -7.00 -33.99 29.52
N GLU A 440 -7.43 -33.40 28.40
CA GLU A 440 -7.06 -33.86 27.05
C GLU A 440 -5.59 -33.55 26.74
N THR A 441 -5.11 -32.35 27.13
CA THR A 441 -3.69 -32.01 27.12
C THR A 441 -2.85 -33.02 27.93
N LEU A 442 -3.33 -33.43 29.11
CA LEU A 442 -2.64 -34.39 29.97
C LEU A 442 -2.64 -35.82 29.42
N PHE A 443 -3.69 -36.24 28.72
CA PHE A 443 -3.77 -37.56 28.08
C PHE A 443 -2.68 -37.75 27.02
N ALA A 444 -2.50 -36.76 26.15
CA ALA A 444 -1.43 -36.74 25.15
C ALA A 444 -0.04 -36.53 25.79
N ALA A 445 0.09 -35.62 26.76
CA ALA A 445 1.37 -35.32 27.40
C ALA A 445 1.96 -36.50 28.20
N ASN A 446 1.12 -37.43 28.68
CA ASN A 446 1.56 -38.67 29.33
C ASN A 446 1.64 -39.87 28.36
N SER A 447 1.50 -39.62 27.05
CA SER A 447 1.64 -40.62 25.97
C SER A 447 0.69 -41.81 26.10
N CYS A 448 -0.52 -41.60 26.65
CA CYS A 448 -1.51 -42.67 26.79
C CYS A 448 -2.06 -43.13 25.43
N ASP A 449 -2.12 -42.21 24.47
CA ASP A 449 -2.45 -42.39 23.05
C ASP A 449 -1.37 -43.13 22.24
N MET A 450 -0.10 -43.08 22.67
CA MET A 450 1.02 -43.75 21.99
C MET A 450 1.04 -45.28 22.19
N CYS A 451 0.31 -45.80 23.18
CA CYS A 451 0.24 -47.23 23.50
C CYS A 451 -1.16 -47.83 23.33
N HIS A 452 -2.21 -47.02 23.39
CA HIS A 452 -3.59 -47.43 23.21
C HIS A 452 -4.35 -46.43 22.34
N GLU A 453 -5.20 -46.93 21.45
CA GLU A 453 -6.22 -46.09 20.81
C GLU A 453 -7.12 -45.48 21.91
N ALA A 454 -7.38 -44.17 21.84
CA ALA A 454 -8.08 -43.45 22.91
C ALA A 454 -9.45 -44.06 23.26
N GLU A 455 -10.16 -44.59 22.26
CA GLU A 455 -11.43 -45.31 22.42
C GLU A 455 -11.32 -46.52 23.38
N LEU A 456 -10.17 -47.22 23.42
CA LEU A 456 -9.94 -48.31 24.35
C LEU A 456 -9.87 -47.82 25.82
N VAL A 457 -9.28 -46.64 26.04
CA VAL A 457 -9.16 -46.05 27.39
C VAL A 457 -10.49 -45.43 27.84
N PHE A 458 -11.23 -44.78 26.94
CA PHE A 458 -12.59 -44.33 27.22
C PHE A 458 -13.53 -45.50 27.55
N ASN A 459 -13.42 -46.63 26.82
CA ASN A 459 -14.17 -47.86 27.13
C ASN A 459 -13.78 -48.49 28.47
N TRP A 460 -12.54 -48.31 28.95
CA TRP A 460 -12.15 -48.71 30.31
C TRP A 460 -12.76 -47.79 31.38
N ALA A 461 -12.87 -46.49 31.14
CA ALA A 461 -13.50 -45.55 32.05
C ALA A 461 -15.05 -45.66 32.08
N GLN A 462 -15.65 -46.15 31.00
CA GLN A 462 -17.10 -46.24 30.85
C GLN A 462 -17.77 -47.04 31.98
N GLY A 463 -18.75 -46.43 32.65
CA GLY A 463 -19.50 -47.03 33.75
C GLY A 463 -18.82 -47.01 35.12
N LYS A 464 -17.63 -46.41 35.24
CA LYS A 464 -16.95 -46.15 36.52
C LYS A 464 -17.32 -44.77 37.09
N SER A 465 -17.09 -44.57 38.38
CA SER A 465 -17.12 -43.25 39.01
C SER A 465 -15.77 -42.52 38.92
N LEU A 466 -15.78 -41.18 39.09
CA LEU A 466 -14.57 -40.35 39.04
C LEU A 466 -13.47 -40.81 40.00
N ALA A 467 -13.84 -41.26 41.21
CA ALA A 467 -12.89 -41.78 42.19
C ALA A 467 -12.25 -43.11 41.75
N GLU A 468 -12.99 -43.98 41.04
CA GLU A 468 -12.47 -45.25 40.53
C GLU A 468 -11.54 -45.05 39.33
N VAL A 469 -11.79 -44.03 38.50
CA VAL A 469 -10.91 -43.66 37.38
C VAL A 469 -9.64 -42.97 37.89
N ASP A 470 -9.75 -42.00 38.82
CA ASP A 470 -8.61 -41.34 39.45
C ASP A 470 -7.70 -42.33 40.19
N GLN A 471 -8.29 -43.25 40.97
CA GLN A 471 -7.53 -44.31 41.63
C GLN A 471 -6.89 -45.28 40.62
N GLY A 472 -7.59 -45.61 39.52
CA GLY A 472 -7.04 -46.43 38.44
C GLY A 472 -5.82 -45.82 37.77
N LEU A 473 -5.83 -44.50 37.50
CA LEU A 473 -4.68 -43.75 36.99
C LEU A 473 -3.51 -43.73 37.97
N ALA A 474 -3.78 -43.71 39.28
CA ALA A 474 -2.76 -43.77 40.32
C ALA A 474 -2.10 -45.16 40.47
N THR A 475 -2.67 -46.21 39.85
CA THR A 475 -2.18 -47.60 39.98
C THR A 475 -2.19 -48.36 38.63
N LEU A 476 -1.88 -47.69 37.52
CA LEU A 476 -1.85 -48.28 36.18
C LEU A 476 -0.95 -49.52 36.08
N SER A 477 0.19 -49.54 36.80
CA SER A 477 1.12 -50.67 36.86
C SER A 477 0.52 -51.94 37.50
N GLN A 478 -0.59 -51.79 38.24
CA GLN A 478 -1.37 -52.91 38.80
C GLN A 478 -2.45 -53.43 37.83
N ILE A 479 -2.77 -52.65 36.79
CA ILE A 479 -3.67 -53.03 35.70
C ILE A 479 -2.88 -53.79 34.63
N ASP A 480 -1.73 -53.26 34.21
CA ASP A 480 -0.75 -53.94 33.37
C ASP A 480 0.67 -53.50 33.76
N SER A 481 1.57 -54.47 33.95
CA SER A 481 2.93 -54.22 34.44
C SER A 481 3.87 -53.55 33.41
N SER A 482 3.44 -53.38 32.16
CA SER A 482 4.10 -52.55 31.16
C SER A 482 3.74 -51.06 31.26
N MET A 483 2.64 -50.73 31.95
CA MET A 483 2.23 -49.35 32.20
C MET A 483 2.92 -48.78 33.46
N LYS A 484 3.18 -47.48 33.45
CA LYS A 484 3.66 -46.73 34.62
C LYS A 484 2.49 -46.02 35.29
N ASP A 485 2.47 -45.98 36.61
CA ASP A 485 1.51 -45.18 37.38
C ASP A 485 1.62 -43.69 37.01
N PHE A 486 0.50 -42.98 37.00
CA PHE A 486 0.45 -41.56 36.60
C PHE A 486 1.29 -40.69 37.54
N ALA A 487 2.26 -39.96 36.98
CA ALA A 487 3.28 -39.23 37.74
C ALA A 487 2.95 -37.75 38.03
N GLY A 488 1.80 -37.24 37.56
CA GLY A 488 1.35 -35.87 37.81
C GLY A 488 0.75 -35.64 39.20
N THR A 489 0.37 -34.39 39.47
CA THR A 489 -0.30 -34.00 40.70
C THR A 489 -1.73 -34.57 40.80
N GLU A 490 -2.30 -34.56 42.00
CA GLU A 490 -3.68 -35.01 42.24
C GLU A 490 -4.71 -34.19 41.43
N ALA A 491 -4.49 -32.89 41.24
CA ALA A 491 -5.36 -32.03 40.43
C ALA A 491 -5.28 -32.37 38.93
N GLU A 492 -4.08 -32.66 38.41
CA GLU A 492 -3.88 -33.11 37.03
C GLU A 492 -4.50 -34.50 36.80
N ARG A 493 -4.33 -35.42 37.75
CA ARG A 493 -4.91 -36.76 37.68
C ARG A 493 -6.44 -36.74 37.71
N GLN A 494 -7.04 -35.89 38.54
CA GLN A 494 -8.49 -35.66 38.55
C GLN A 494 -8.98 -35.05 37.24
N ALA A 495 -8.30 -34.04 36.68
CA ALA A 495 -8.68 -33.46 35.40
C ALA A 495 -8.58 -34.46 34.23
N LEU A 496 -7.59 -35.36 34.26
CA LEU A 496 -7.48 -36.48 33.33
C LEU A 496 -8.63 -37.50 33.53
N ALA A 497 -8.97 -37.82 34.78
CA ALA A 497 -10.08 -38.71 35.09
C ALA A 497 -11.46 -38.14 34.67
N GLU A 498 -11.65 -36.83 34.77
CA GLU A 498 -12.85 -36.15 34.25
C GLU A 498 -12.94 -36.23 32.72
N TYR A 499 -11.82 -36.02 32.01
CA TYR A 499 -11.77 -36.17 30.55
C TYR A 499 -12.05 -37.61 30.09
N LEU A 500 -11.51 -38.62 30.77
CA LEU A 500 -11.74 -40.02 30.42
C LEU A 500 -13.19 -40.47 30.64
N LEU A 501 -13.94 -39.83 31.53
CA LEU A 501 -15.35 -40.15 31.80
C LEU A 501 -16.33 -39.43 30.88
N ASP A 502 -16.00 -38.22 30.42
CA ASP A 502 -16.80 -37.46 29.48
C ASP A 502 -15.89 -36.63 28.54
N PRO A 503 -15.37 -37.24 27.46
CA PRO A 503 -14.48 -36.54 26.52
C PRO A 503 -15.19 -35.48 25.68
N HIS A 504 -16.51 -35.29 25.86
CA HIS A 504 -17.27 -34.20 25.25
C HIS A 504 -17.59 -33.07 26.24
N ARG A 505 -17.28 -33.26 27.53
CA ARG A 505 -17.28 -32.17 28.52
C ARG A 505 -16.14 -31.23 28.18
N THR A 506 -16.48 -30.11 27.56
CA THR A 506 -15.53 -29.24 26.83
C THR A 506 -14.25 -28.98 27.59
N ALA A 507 -13.13 -29.20 26.87
CA ALA A 507 -12.39 -28.05 26.36
C ALA A 507 -11.27 -28.29 25.26
N VAL A 508 -9.99 -27.92 25.48
CA VAL A 508 -8.78 -28.09 24.59
C VAL A 508 -8.16 -29.46 24.79
N ALA A 509 -7.61 -30.11 23.78
CA ALA A 509 -6.33 -29.77 23.16
C ALA A 509 -6.28 -30.07 21.67
N ALA A 510 -5.25 -29.49 21.07
CA ALA A 510 -4.84 -29.59 19.68
C ALA A 510 -5.15 -30.91 18.96
N ALA A 511 -5.76 -30.78 17.78
CA ALA A 511 -5.84 -31.85 16.80
C ALA A 511 -4.48 -32.10 16.11
N ALA A 512 -4.27 -33.33 15.63
CA ALA A 512 -3.09 -33.68 14.85
C ALA A 512 -3.04 -32.91 13.51
N PHE A 513 -1.92 -32.24 13.23
CA PHE A 513 -1.75 -31.41 12.04
C PHE A 513 -1.60 -32.25 10.76
N SER A 514 -2.48 -32.03 9.79
CA SER A 514 -2.29 -32.55 8.44
C SER A 514 -1.16 -31.79 7.73
N GLY A 515 -0.18 -32.48 7.15
CA GLY A 515 0.91 -31.78 6.43
C GLY A 515 0.46 -30.95 5.22
N LEU A 516 -0.69 -31.29 4.63
CA LEU A 516 -1.37 -30.43 3.64
C LEU A 516 -1.90 -29.15 4.28
N GLN A 517 -2.50 -29.26 5.48
CA GLN A 517 -3.01 -28.11 6.23
C GLN A 517 -1.85 -27.18 6.64
N VAL A 518 -0.73 -27.72 7.15
CA VAL A 518 0.46 -26.92 7.48
C VAL A 518 1.01 -26.22 6.22
N LEU A 519 1.02 -26.90 5.06
CA LEU A 519 1.42 -26.29 3.79
C LEU A 519 0.50 -25.10 3.43
N GLU A 520 -0.82 -25.31 3.52
CA GLU A 520 -1.83 -24.29 3.24
C GLU A 520 -1.76 -23.08 4.21
N GLU A 521 -1.45 -23.34 5.47
CA GLU A 521 -1.38 -22.33 6.54
C GLU A 521 -0.07 -21.52 6.50
N HIS A 522 1.07 -22.14 6.23
CA HIS A 522 2.38 -21.50 6.33
C HIS A 522 2.98 -21.04 4.99
N CYS A 523 2.73 -21.75 3.88
CA CYS A 523 3.48 -21.53 2.62
C CYS A 523 2.62 -20.95 1.48
N VAL A 524 1.37 -21.40 1.34
CA VAL A 524 0.53 -21.20 0.14
C VAL A 524 -0.04 -19.77 -0.02
N LEU A 525 0.19 -18.90 0.97
CA LEU A 525 -0.12 -17.46 0.94
C LEU A 525 0.99 -16.60 0.27
N CYS A 526 2.18 -17.17 0.09
CA CYS A 526 3.32 -16.52 -0.55
C CYS A 526 3.76 -17.23 -1.83
N HIS A 527 3.52 -18.54 -1.93
CA HIS A 527 3.85 -19.37 -3.08
C HIS A 527 2.63 -20.14 -3.59
N ASP A 528 2.63 -20.51 -4.87
CA ASP A 528 1.68 -21.49 -5.36
C ASP A 528 2.01 -22.87 -4.76
N ALA A 529 1.00 -23.68 -4.43
CA ALA A 529 1.22 -25.00 -3.84
C ALA A 529 2.06 -25.90 -4.75
N GLN A 530 1.88 -25.81 -6.08
CA GLN A 530 2.70 -26.55 -7.04
C GLN A 530 4.15 -26.08 -7.03
N LEU A 531 4.42 -24.78 -6.79
CA LEU A 531 5.78 -24.26 -6.71
C LEU A 531 6.55 -24.82 -5.50
N THR A 532 5.87 -25.00 -4.36
CA THR A 532 6.48 -25.63 -3.17
C THR A 532 6.67 -27.13 -3.37
N LEU A 533 5.75 -27.81 -4.07
CA LEU A 533 5.90 -29.21 -4.45
C LEU A 533 7.05 -29.42 -5.45
N ASP A 534 7.14 -28.62 -6.51
CA ASP A 534 8.22 -28.65 -7.51
C ASP A 534 9.60 -28.40 -6.86
N TRP A 535 9.65 -27.58 -5.80
CA TRP A 535 10.85 -27.41 -4.98
C TRP A 535 11.18 -28.65 -4.14
N ALA A 536 10.18 -29.36 -3.62
CA ALA A 536 10.38 -30.60 -2.85
C ALA A 536 10.78 -31.80 -3.74
N VAL A 537 10.30 -31.88 -5.00
CA VAL A 537 10.52 -33.00 -5.94
C VAL A 537 11.99 -33.43 -6.08
N THR A 538 12.95 -32.50 -6.01
CA THR A 538 14.38 -32.82 -6.18
C THR A 538 15.14 -33.01 -4.86
N ARG A 539 14.45 -33.27 -3.74
CA ARG A 539 15.02 -33.28 -2.38
C ARG A 539 14.54 -34.50 -1.58
N ASP A 540 15.36 -34.93 -0.61
CA ASP A 540 14.95 -35.88 0.42
C ASP A 540 14.36 -35.14 1.65
N ALA A 541 13.81 -35.89 2.60
CA ALA A 541 13.14 -35.30 3.77
C ALA A 541 14.08 -34.42 4.62
N GLU A 542 15.36 -34.78 4.74
CA GLU A 542 16.34 -34.02 5.50
C GLU A 542 16.69 -32.69 4.80
N ALA A 543 16.88 -32.71 3.47
CA ALA A 543 17.08 -31.51 2.67
C ALA A 543 15.83 -30.62 2.58
N ILE A 544 14.62 -31.19 2.62
CA ILE A 544 13.35 -30.44 2.74
C ILE A 544 13.29 -29.77 4.11
N ARG A 545 13.53 -30.49 5.21
CA ARG A 545 13.50 -29.95 6.58
C ARG A 545 14.52 -28.84 6.79
N HIS A 546 15.78 -29.06 6.37
CA HIS A 546 16.82 -28.03 6.37
C HIS A 546 16.45 -26.83 5.48
N GLY A 547 15.82 -27.07 4.33
CA GLY A 547 15.36 -26.02 3.42
C GLY A 547 14.24 -25.14 4.00
N LEU A 548 13.27 -25.76 4.71
CA LEU A 548 12.19 -25.06 5.40
C LEU A 548 12.70 -24.22 6.58
N LEU A 549 13.66 -24.75 7.35
CA LEU A 549 14.31 -24.02 8.44
C LEU A 549 15.25 -22.89 7.97
N HIS A 550 15.55 -22.79 6.68
CA HIS A 550 16.50 -21.83 6.11
C HIS A 550 16.01 -21.17 4.80
N LEU A 551 14.70 -20.96 4.67
CA LEU A 551 14.05 -20.30 3.53
C LEU A 551 14.63 -18.91 3.23
N SER A 552 14.99 -18.16 4.27
CA SER A 552 15.64 -16.83 4.17
C SER A 552 16.98 -16.87 3.42
N GLN A 553 17.68 -18.01 3.46
CA GLN A 553 18.93 -18.23 2.72
C GLN A 553 18.69 -18.61 1.26
N ILE A 554 17.52 -19.19 0.95
CA ILE A 554 17.07 -19.51 -0.42
C ILE A 554 16.58 -18.24 -1.12
N ASN A 555 15.85 -17.38 -0.40
CA ASN A 555 15.45 -16.05 -0.85
C ASN A 555 15.30 -15.13 0.36
N SER A 556 16.02 -14.01 0.38
CA SER A 556 15.99 -13.02 1.48
C SER A 556 14.65 -12.32 1.72
N SER A 557 13.62 -12.64 0.90
CA SER A 557 12.24 -12.18 1.05
C SER A 557 11.32 -13.22 1.71
N MET A 558 11.87 -14.38 2.12
CA MET A 558 11.18 -15.45 2.83
C MET A 558 11.64 -15.48 4.29
N GLU A 559 10.74 -15.83 5.20
CA GLU A 559 11.07 -16.15 6.59
C GLU A 559 11.31 -17.65 6.74
N ASP A 560 12.24 -18.03 7.61
CA ASP A 560 12.46 -19.43 7.99
C ASP A 560 11.21 -20.00 8.69
N PHE A 561 10.94 -21.29 8.54
CA PHE A 561 9.74 -21.92 9.09
C PHE A 561 9.69 -21.81 10.62
N ALA A 562 8.67 -21.11 11.12
CA ALA A 562 8.48 -20.78 12.53
C ALA A 562 7.31 -21.52 13.21
N GLY A 563 6.78 -22.57 12.59
CA GLY A 563 5.83 -23.48 13.23
C GLY A 563 6.52 -24.39 14.27
N SER A 564 5.71 -25.15 14.99
CA SER A 564 6.19 -26.18 15.92
C SER A 564 6.91 -27.32 15.19
N GLU A 565 7.71 -28.09 15.94
CA GLU A 565 8.39 -29.29 15.45
C GLU A 565 7.41 -30.32 14.86
N ALA A 566 6.22 -30.48 15.45
CA ALA A 566 5.19 -31.38 14.93
C ALA A 566 4.59 -30.90 13.59
N GLU A 567 4.38 -29.59 13.43
CA GLU A 567 3.94 -29.00 12.16
C GLU A 567 5.04 -29.11 11.08
N LEU A 568 6.30 -28.88 11.45
CA LEU A 568 7.46 -29.03 10.56
C LEU A 568 7.57 -30.47 10.06
N ASP A 569 7.53 -31.46 10.95
CA ASP A 569 7.65 -32.87 10.57
C ASP A 569 6.44 -33.34 9.72
N ALA A 570 5.22 -32.90 10.05
CA ALA A 570 4.03 -33.16 9.22
C ALA A 570 4.17 -32.56 7.80
N LEU A 571 4.66 -31.32 7.70
CA LEU A 571 4.90 -30.64 6.42
C LEU A 571 6.02 -31.33 5.61
N VAL A 572 7.12 -31.72 6.24
CA VAL A 572 8.23 -32.44 5.61
C VAL A 572 7.76 -33.79 5.07
N LEU A 573 7.00 -34.56 5.86
CA LEU A 573 6.44 -35.85 5.44
C LEU A 573 5.47 -35.69 4.26
N PHE A 574 4.59 -34.69 4.29
CA PHE A 574 3.66 -34.43 3.19
C PHE A 574 4.40 -34.02 1.90
N LEU A 575 5.34 -33.07 1.99
CA LEU A 575 6.11 -32.63 0.84
C LEU A 575 6.97 -33.74 0.24
N ALA A 576 7.62 -34.57 1.07
CA ALA A 576 8.38 -35.73 0.62
C ALA A 576 7.46 -36.81 -0.01
N GLY A 577 6.29 -37.08 0.56
CA GLY A 577 5.34 -38.06 0.02
C GLY A 577 4.79 -37.69 -1.35
N GLN A 578 4.44 -36.41 -1.54
CA GLN A 578 3.98 -35.89 -2.84
C GLN A 578 5.11 -35.76 -3.86
N ALA A 579 6.32 -35.37 -3.43
CA ALA A 579 7.51 -35.24 -4.27
C ALA A 579 7.92 -36.53 -4.98
N HIS A 580 7.83 -37.68 -4.29
CA HIS A 580 8.35 -38.97 -4.76
C HIS A 580 7.27 -39.90 -5.33
N GLY A 581 6.03 -39.43 -5.50
CA GLY A 581 4.96 -40.14 -6.20
C GLY A 581 4.45 -41.39 -5.46
N GLY A 582 4.08 -41.24 -4.18
CA GLY A 582 3.51 -42.32 -3.37
C GLY A 582 2.00 -42.19 -3.13
N VAL A 583 1.23 -43.21 -3.55
CA VAL A 583 -0.12 -43.44 -3.04
C VAL A 583 -0.02 -44.07 -1.65
N GLN A 584 -0.54 -43.39 -0.63
CA GLN A 584 -1.28 -43.98 0.50
C GLN A 584 -2.11 -42.91 1.20
#